data_AF-A0A812WCC9-F1
#
_entry.id   AF-A0A812WCC9-F1
#
_cell.length_a   1.000
_cell.length_b   1.000
_cell.length_c   1.000
_cell.angle_alpha   90.00
_cell.angle_beta   90.00
_cell.angle_gamma   90.00
#
_symmetry.space_group_name_H-M   'P 1'
#
loop_
_entity.id
_entity.type
_entity.pdbx_description
1 polymer ?
#
loop_
_entity_poly.entity_id
_entity_poly.type
_entity_poly.pdbx_seq_one_letter_code
_entity_poly.pdbx_strand_id
1 'polypeptide(L)'
;DAIAEIHVDLDKRAGSILELQGASGSGATKGPLEAEALEAELSQEQALFDLRHRQVLGLEERLQDLLAQEPRNKCRSLSSEGVGDVGDEGPRMEVLGAWVAVHEPLLTKELEQAEQTEHTAEVEVRAEEAKQELCADMAKQRRSEFVFLTEASAAAAEEADKAAREAAALYRQRGILLRDVDGLAREERAAAGRADSACQRLRRDRRRAVAATTKQLWEPGRTSLLRGTCPQEARKRAAAQAEEMVEASRGQQLQELQLFNEEIAMVTAEMVELRKDLAKAEDAAAEKWTHPEAQRQPKVAETSKEVIPRNHSGIRKGSVGKKASQGRLEIVATSLRELEQQEQAQRAARECRAVELTASLEAAEASLQRCRAEHRATSAGALRRLRRAAREAEEAERRCCELAVAKDRVCLALRDVAFAAPADEASQQAVEQPEPGPNLAAEERRPGAGEAPIDPELRALYRQVLPLLRGSAVAALRPPRKALEERQLVLSSDLQRLELWMPTDSPATRSERAEATEVSGHLVARKRVADAFLRLDTLTRVHLPKATLLAQRKAAQAAQAATSKPRPRPRFWLRFELVVAGSDTWQLAASDVQTLQAITSAVTALLTSRKKLGALALSARQQPGSLCL
;
A
#
# COMPACT_ATOMS: atom_id res chain seq x y z
N ASP A 1 -21.78 9.88 -88.57
CA ASP A 1 -21.02 10.74 -87.62
C ASP A 1 -21.38 10.46 -86.17
N ALA A 2 -22.61 10.72 -85.70
CA ALA A 2 -23.00 10.42 -84.31
C ALA A 2 -22.74 8.95 -83.88
N ILE A 3 -23.07 7.97 -84.74
CA ILE A 3 -22.76 6.55 -84.48
C ILE A 3 -21.24 6.32 -84.37
N ALA A 4 -20.43 6.99 -85.20
CA ALA A 4 -18.98 6.84 -85.19
C ALA A 4 -18.35 7.48 -83.94
N GLU A 5 -18.88 8.61 -83.48
CA GLU A 5 -18.46 9.26 -82.24
C GLU A 5 -18.74 8.39 -81.01
N ILE A 6 -19.91 7.74 -80.96
CA ILE A 6 -20.25 6.82 -79.86
C ILE A 6 -19.37 5.56 -79.90
N HIS A 7 -19.02 5.05 -81.09
CA HIS A 7 -18.05 3.94 -81.19
C HIS A 7 -16.67 4.30 -80.65
N VAL A 8 -16.19 5.52 -80.89
CA VAL A 8 -14.91 6.00 -80.32
C VAL A 8 -14.98 6.10 -78.79
N ASP A 9 -16.12 6.49 -78.21
CA ASP A 9 -16.32 6.50 -76.75
C ASP A 9 -16.34 5.07 -76.17
N LEU A 10 -17.01 4.14 -76.85
CA LEU A 10 -17.05 2.72 -76.48
C LEU A 10 -15.64 2.10 -76.48
N ASP A 11 -14.84 2.37 -77.50
CA ASP A 11 -13.46 1.86 -77.59
C ASP A 11 -12.57 2.38 -76.44
N LYS A 12 -12.72 3.65 -76.05
CA LYS A 12 -11.99 4.24 -74.91
C LYS A 12 -12.39 3.58 -73.59
N ARG A 13 -13.70 3.41 -73.36
CA ARG A 13 -14.23 2.79 -72.12
C ARG A 13 -13.86 1.32 -72.02
N ALA A 14 -13.87 0.58 -73.14
CA ALA A 14 -13.37 -0.78 -73.18
C ALA A 14 -11.89 -0.86 -72.75
N GLY A 15 -11.07 0.11 -73.16
CA GLY A 15 -9.69 0.26 -72.68
C GLY A 15 -9.61 0.44 -71.16
N SER A 16 -10.38 1.39 -70.60
CA SER A 16 -10.41 1.64 -69.14
C SER A 16 -10.87 0.43 -68.32
N ILE A 17 -11.88 -0.32 -68.80
CA ILE A 17 -12.34 -1.56 -68.16
C ILE A 17 -11.22 -2.60 -68.10
N LEU A 18 -10.44 -2.76 -69.18
CA LEU A 18 -9.32 -3.70 -69.22
C LEU A 18 -8.18 -3.29 -68.28
N GLU A 19 -7.90 -1.99 -68.15
CA GLU A 19 -6.91 -1.48 -67.20
C GLU A 19 -7.32 -1.71 -65.74
N LEU A 20 -8.59 -1.45 -65.39
CA LEU A 20 -9.14 -1.70 -64.05
C LEU A 20 -9.13 -3.20 -63.70
N GLN A 21 -9.48 -4.07 -64.65
CA GLN A 21 -9.39 -5.53 -64.47
C GLN A 21 -7.94 -5.99 -64.28
N GLY A 22 -6.98 -5.42 -65.01
CA GLY A 22 -5.56 -5.68 -64.82
C GLY A 22 -5.04 -5.22 -63.46
N ALA A 23 -5.50 -4.07 -62.98
CA ALA A 23 -5.15 -3.53 -61.67
C ALA A 23 -5.70 -4.37 -60.51
N SER A 24 -6.88 -4.97 -60.68
CA SER A 24 -7.50 -5.90 -59.73
C SER A 24 -6.79 -7.28 -59.69
N GLY A 25 -6.31 -7.77 -60.83
CA GLY A 25 -5.59 -9.05 -60.94
C GLY A 25 -4.12 -9.03 -60.50
N SER A 26 -3.52 -7.85 -60.41
CA SER A 26 -2.17 -7.65 -59.87
C SER A 26 -2.20 -7.84 -58.35
N GLY A 27 -1.94 -9.06 -57.87
CA GLY A 27 -1.93 -9.47 -56.44
C GLY A 27 -0.92 -8.77 -55.51
N ALA A 28 -0.51 -7.55 -55.84
CA ALA A 28 0.12 -6.62 -54.90
C ALA A 28 -0.93 -6.21 -53.87
N THR A 29 -0.59 -6.37 -52.59
CA THR A 29 -1.44 -6.18 -51.41
C THR A 29 -2.03 -4.77 -51.31
N LYS A 30 -3.09 -4.50 -52.06
CA LYS A 30 -3.99 -3.37 -51.83
C LYS A 30 -4.93 -3.72 -50.70
N GLY A 31 -5.21 -2.76 -49.82
CA GLY A 31 -6.08 -2.96 -48.66
C GLY A 31 -7.50 -3.34 -49.11
N PRO A 32 -8.30 -4.01 -48.26
CA PRO A 32 -9.66 -4.44 -48.62
C PRO A 32 -10.56 -3.27 -49.09
N LEU A 33 -10.33 -2.06 -48.57
CA LEU A 33 -11.07 -0.86 -48.99
C LEU A 33 -10.72 -0.38 -50.40
N GLU A 34 -9.47 -0.55 -50.84
CA GLU A 34 -9.05 -0.17 -52.20
C GLU A 34 -9.57 -1.17 -53.23
N ALA A 35 -9.76 -2.44 -52.84
CA ALA A 35 -10.37 -3.45 -53.70
C ALA A 35 -11.86 -3.18 -53.94
N GLU A 36 -12.61 -2.81 -52.89
CA GLU A 36 -14.04 -2.44 -53.00
C GLU A 36 -14.23 -1.20 -53.87
N ALA A 37 -13.37 -0.18 -53.74
CA ALA A 37 -13.42 1.01 -54.58
C ALA A 37 -13.18 0.70 -56.06
N LEU A 38 -12.19 -0.14 -56.38
CA LEU A 38 -11.90 -0.56 -57.76
C LEU A 38 -13.02 -1.42 -58.36
N GLU A 39 -13.68 -2.26 -57.57
CA GLU A 39 -14.81 -3.06 -58.03
C GLU A 39 -16.04 -2.18 -58.32
N ALA A 40 -16.28 -1.15 -57.52
CA ALA A 40 -17.35 -0.17 -57.75
C ALA A 40 -17.10 0.65 -59.04
N GLU A 41 -15.88 1.14 -59.25
CA GLU A 41 -15.50 1.87 -60.48
C GLU A 41 -15.64 0.99 -61.74
N LEU A 42 -15.20 -0.27 -61.65
CA LEU A 42 -15.34 -1.23 -62.75
C LEU A 42 -16.81 -1.48 -63.10
N SER A 43 -17.66 -1.66 -62.09
CA SER A 43 -19.10 -1.85 -62.28
C SER A 43 -19.76 -0.62 -62.91
N GLN A 44 -19.32 0.58 -62.56
CA GLN A 44 -19.84 1.82 -63.12
C GLN A 44 -19.47 1.97 -64.60
N GLU A 45 -18.22 1.73 -64.97
CA GLU A 45 -17.78 1.82 -66.38
C GLU A 45 -18.45 0.79 -67.28
N GLN A 46 -18.69 -0.43 -66.78
CA GLN A 46 -19.45 -1.46 -67.51
C GLN A 46 -20.90 -1.03 -67.78
N ALA A 47 -21.57 -0.44 -66.79
CA ALA A 47 -22.95 0.03 -66.96
C ALA A 47 -23.05 1.16 -68.00
N LEU A 48 -22.08 2.07 -68.03
CA LEU A 48 -22.00 3.15 -69.01
C LEU A 48 -21.70 2.62 -70.42
N PHE A 49 -20.80 1.65 -70.54
CA PHE A 49 -20.51 0.96 -71.80
C PHE A 49 -21.78 0.29 -72.37
N ASP A 50 -22.51 -0.47 -71.57
CA ASP A 50 -23.75 -1.14 -71.98
C ASP A 50 -24.83 -0.14 -72.45
N LEU A 51 -24.96 0.99 -71.75
CA LEU A 51 -25.91 2.04 -72.13
C LEU A 51 -25.57 2.63 -73.49
N ARG A 52 -24.30 3.00 -73.71
CA ARG A 52 -23.82 3.56 -74.99
C ARG A 52 -23.95 2.54 -76.12
N HIS A 53 -23.66 1.27 -75.87
CA HIS A 53 -23.82 0.22 -76.86
C HIS A 53 -25.29 0.06 -77.30
N ARG A 54 -26.24 0.08 -76.36
CA ARG A 54 -27.68 0.07 -76.69
C ARG A 54 -28.10 1.29 -77.51
N GLN A 55 -27.56 2.48 -77.20
CA GLN A 55 -27.83 3.69 -77.99
C GLN A 55 -27.35 3.54 -79.44
N VAL A 56 -26.16 2.98 -79.65
CA VAL A 56 -25.63 2.68 -80.99
C VAL A 56 -26.55 1.73 -81.73
N LEU A 57 -26.91 0.58 -81.12
CA LEU A 57 -27.79 -0.40 -81.75
C LEU A 57 -29.13 0.20 -82.18
N GLY A 58 -29.73 1.03 -81.32
CA GLY A 58 -30.98 1.71 -81.63
C GLY A 58 -30.86 2.81 -82.69
N LEU A 59 -29.67 3.37 -82.92
CA LEU A 59 -29.41 4.29 -84.02
C LEU A 59 -29.12 3.54 -85.33
N GLU A 60 -28.42 2.42 -85.26
CA GLU A 60 -28.13 1.55 -86.41
C GLU A 60 -29.40 0.91 -86.97
N GLU A 61 -30.29 0.41 -86.12
CA GLU A 61 -31.60 -0.12 -86.52
C GLU A 61 -32.42 0.96 -87.24
N ARG A 62 -32.46 2.18 -86.70
CA ARG A 62 -33.16 3.31 -87.33
C ARG A 62 -32.51 3.75 -88.65
N LEU A 63 -31.18 3.70 -88.74
CA LEU A 63 -30.48 3.97 -89.99
C LEU A 63 -30.83 2.90 -91.04
N GLN A 64 -30.86 1.63 -90.65
CA GLN A 64 -31.27 0.53 -91.53
C GLN A 64 -32.73 0.68 -91.98
N ASP A 65 -33.64 1.07 -91.09
CA ASP A 65 -35.04 1.35 -91.45
C ASP A 65 -35.16 2.50 -92.46
N LEU A 66 -34.41 3.60 -92.27
CA LEU A 66 -34.38 4.72 -93.21
C LEU A 66 -33.82 4.30 -94.58
N LEU A 67 -32.75 3.50 -94.60
CA LEU A 67 -32.17 2.98 -95.83
C LEU A 67 -33.11 1.96 -96.51
N ALA A 68 -33.83 1.15 -95.74
CA ALA A 68 -34.81 0.18 -96.25
C ALA A 68 -36.07 0.84 -96.83
N GLN A 69 -36.40 2.05 -96.38
CA GLN A 69 -37.50 2.86 -96.93
C GLN A 69 -37.14 3.53 -98.27
N GLU A 70 -35.86 3.64 -98.63
CA GLU A 70 -35.39 4.43 -99.78
C GLU A 70 -35.56 3.84 -101.21
N PRO A 71 -35.94 2.56 -101.49
CA PRO A 71 -36.18 2.15 -102.87
C PRO A 71 -37.65 2.12 -103.30
N ARG A 72 -38.65 2.37 -102.44
CA ARG A 72 -40.07 2.24 -102.84
C ARG A 72 -40.67 3.46 -103.55
N ASN A 73 -40.02 4.63 -103.48
CA ASN A 73 -40.52 5.85 -104.15
C ASN A 73 -39.89 6.13 -105.51
N LYS A 74 -39.01 5.25 -106.04
CA LYS A 74 -38.36 5.43 -107.36
C LYS A 74 -39.03 4.67 -108.52
N CYS A 75 -40.19 4.02 -108.31
CA CYS A 75 -40.86 3.23 -109.35
C CYS A 75 -42.35 3.54 -109.55
N ARG A 76 -42.83 4.75 -109.20
CA ARG A 76 -44.15 5.22 -109.65
C ARG A 76 -44.02 6.35 -110.66
N SER A 77 -44.40 6.01 -111.89
CA SER A 77 -44.80 6.85 -113.03
C SER A 77 -43.73 7.73 -113.68
N LEU A 78 -42.97 7.08 -114.58
CA LEU A 78 -42.77 7.63 -115.93
C LEU A 78 -44.14 7.70 -116.63
N SER A 79 -44.71 8.91 -116.79
CA SER A 79 -45.41 9.32 -118.01
C SER A 79 -45.90 10.77 -117.92
N SER A 80 -45.53 11.54 -118.95
CA SER A 80 -46.02 12.86 -119.40
C SER A 80 -45.39 14.12 -118.78
N GLU A 81 -44.30 14.52 -119.44
CA GLU A 81 -43.95 15.88 -119.91
C GLU A 81 -44.61 17.10 -119.24
N GLY A 82 -43.76 18.00 -118.70
CA GLY A 82 -44.08 19.43 -118.63
C GLY A 82 -43.50 20.20 -117.44
N VAL A 83 -42.27 20.71 -117.60
CA VAL A 83 -41.78 22.05 -117.20
C VAL A 83 -42.01 22.58 -115.76
N GLY A 84 -40.88 22.90 -115.09
CA GLY A 84 -40.75 23.89 -113.99
C GLY A 84 -40.72 23.27 -112.59
N ASP A 85 -39.58 22.91 -112.01
CA ASP A 85 -38.62 23.82 -111.32
C ASP A 85 -39.25 24.60 -110.16
N VAL A 86 -39.35 23.98 -108.97
CA VAL A 86 -38.95 24.50 -107.64
C VAL A 86 -38.73 23.27 -106.74
N GLY A 87 -37.56 23.18 -106.10
CA GLY A 87 -37.19 22.09 -105.20
C GLY A 87 -38.12 21.99 -103.98
N ASP A 88 -38.84 20.88 -103.89
CA ASP A 88 -39.72 20.53 -102.78
C ASP A 88 -38.92 19.86 -101.64
N GLU A 89 -38.05 20.62 -100.98
CA GLU A 89 -37.39 20.22 -99.71
C GLU A 89 -38.26 20.57 -98.47
N GLY A 90 -39.41 21.22 -98.67
CA GLY A 90 -40.31 21.69 -97.62
C GLY A 90 -40.68 20.64 -96.57
N PRO A 91 -41.07 19.41 -96.95
CA PRO A 91 -41.50 18.40 -95.97
C PRO A 91 -40.35 17.89 -95.07
N ARG A 92 -39.11 17.84 -95.58
CA ARG A 92 -37.95 17.38 -94.79
C ARG A 92 -37.49 18.43 -93.79
N MET A 93 -37.50 19.70 -94.19
CA MET A 93 -37.12 20.82 -93.30
C MET A 93 -38.18 21.10 -92.25
N GLU A 94 -39.47 20.92 -92.54
CA GLU A 94 -40.54 21.05 -91.53
C GLU A 94 -40.50 19.93 -90.49
N VAL A 95 -40.19 18.69 -90.88
CA VAL A 95 -40.01 17.57 -89.93
C VAL A 95 -38.76 17.78 -89.07
N LEU A 96 -37.66 18.26 -89.64
CA LEU A 96 -36.46 18.61 -88.87
C LEU A 96 -36.72 19.81 -87.93
N GLY A 97 -37.44 20.83 -88.38
CA GLY A 97 -37.82 21.98 -87.55
C GLY A 97 -38.75 21.61 -86.40
N ALA A 98 -39.76 20.78 -86.64
CA ALA A 98 -40.65 20.25 -85.61
C ALA A 98 -39.90 19.34 -84.61
N TRP A 99 -38.90 18.58 -85.10
CA TRP A 99 -38.06 17.75 -84.25
C TRP A 99 -37.14 18.58 -83.34
N VAL A 100 -36.45 19.60 -83.90
CA VAL A 100 -35.63 20.54 -83.12
C VAL A 100 -36.47 21.26 -82.08
N ALA A 101 -37.67 21.74 -82.44
CA ALA A 101 -38.56 22.42 -81.51
C ALA A 101 -39.05 21.55 -80.35
N VAL A 102 -39.11 20.23 -80.52
CA VAL A 102 -39.50 19.28 -79.46
C VAL A 102 -38.28 18.86 -78.62
N HIS A 103 -37.12 18.67 -79.24
CA HIS A 103 -35.95 18.13 -78.55
C HIS A 103 -35.03 19.18 -77.92
N GLU A 104 -34.95 20.40 -78.45
CA GLU A 104 -34.17 21.48 -77.86
C GLU A 104 -34.59 21.79 -76.40
N PRO A 105 -35.89 21.96 -76.06
CA PRO A 105 -36.31 22.18 -74.68
C PRO A 105 -36.17 20.95 -73.77
N LEU A 106 -36.03 19.74 -74.33
CA LEU A 106 -35.72 18.52 -73.56
C LEU A 106 -34.23 18.45 -73.25
N LEU A 107 -33.37 18.75 -74.23
CA LEU A 107 -31.92 18.80 -74.05
C LEU A 107 -31.50 19.91 -73.08
N THR A 108 -32.12 21.09 -73.13
CA THR A 108 -31.81 22.15 -72.15
C THR A 108 -32.23 21.78 -70.74
N LYS A 109 -33.37 21.10 -70.56
CA LYS A 109 -33.80 20.59 -69.25
C LYS A 109 -32.89 19.48 -68.73
N GLU A 110 -32.43 18.57 -69.59
CA GLU A 110 -31.48 17.54 -69.21
C GLU A 110 -30.11 18.13 -68.85
N LEU A 111 -29.68 19.18 -69.56
CA LEU A 111 -28.44 19.90 -69.26
C LEU A 111 -28.51 20.68 -67.93
N GLU A 112 -29.61 21.38 -67.68
CA GLU A 112 -29.87 22.06 -66.39
C GLU A 112 -29.95 21.06 -65.23
N GLN A 113 -30.55 19.88 -65.45
CA GLN A 113 -30.55 18.81 -64.44
C GLN A 113 -29.15 18.25 -64.21
N ALA A 114 -28.36 18.05 -65.27
CA ALA A 114 -26.97 17.60 -65.16
C ALA A 114 -26.12 18.60 -64.36
N GLU A 115 -26.22 19.89 -64.66
CA GLU A 115 -25.52 20.96 -63.92
C GLU A 115 -25.96 21.02 -62.45
N GLN A 116 -27.24 20.82 -62.15
CA GLN A 116 -27.73 20.73 -60.76
C GLN A 116 -27.20 19.49 -60.03
N THR A 117 -27.12 18.34 -60.70
CA THR A 117 -26.54 17.12 -60.11
C THR A 117 -25.04 17.23 -59.90
N GLU A 118 -24.32 17.92 -60.79
CA GLU A 118 -22.90 18.18 -60.65
C GLU A 118 -22.64 19.14 -59.48
N HIS A 119 -23.39 20.24 -59.38
CA HIS A 119 -23.22 21.19 -58.28
C HIS A 119 -23.58 20.57 -56.92
N THR A 120 -24.61 19.72 -56.85
CA THR A 120 -24.94 18.99 -55.61
C THR A 120 -23.86 17.99 -55.23
N ALA A 121 -23.30 17.25 -56.19
CA ALA A 121 -22.17 16.36 -55.95
C ALA A 121 -20.91 17.12 -55.47
N GLU A 122 -20.58 18.27 -56.06
CA GLU A 122 -19.47 19.11 -55.60
C GLU A 122 -19.66 19.62 -54.16
N VAL A 123 -20.89 20.02 -53.81
CA VAL A 123 -21.23 20.47 -52.45
C VAL A 123 -21.13 19.32 -51.45
N GLU A 124 -21.57 18.11 -51.82
CA GLU A 124 -21.43 16.92 -50.98
C GLU A 124 -19.96 16.53 -50.77
N VAL A 125 -19.14 16.56 -51.84
CA VAL A 125 -17.69 16.28 -51.73
C VAL A 125 -17.02 17.30 -50.81
N ARG A 126 -17.27 18.60 -50.98
CA ARG A 126 -16.72 19.64 -50.07
C ARG A 126 -17.23 19.49 -48.64
N ALA A 127 -18.47 19.07 -48.45
CA ALA A 127 -19.01 18.81 -47.11
C ALA A 127 -18.35 17.60 -46.45
N GLU A 128 -18.08 16.53 -47.19
CA GLU A 128 -17.35 15.36 -46.69
C GLU A 128 -15.87 15.69 -46.42
N GLU A 129 -15.20 16.46 -47.27
CA GLU A 129 -13.84 16.95 -47.02
C GLU A 129 -13.79 17.79 -45.73
N ALA A 130 -14.73 18.70 -45.51
CA ALA A 130 -14.80 19.49 -44.28
C ALA A 130 -15.08 18.62 -43.03
N LYS A 131 -15.89 17.57 -43.14
CA LYS A 131 -16.09 16.59 -42.07
C LYS A 131 -14.80 15.81 -41.77
N GLN A 132 -14.07 15.40 -42.80
CA GLN A 132 -12.80 14.69 -42.64
C GLN A 132 -11.74 15.57 -41.98
N GLU A 133 -11.63 16.84 -42.36
CA GLU A 133 -10.73 17.80 -41.70
C GLU A 133 -11.09 18.00 -40.22
N LEU A 134 -12.37 18.21 -39.91
CA LEU A 134 -12.84 18.34 -38.53
C LEU A 134 -12.53 17.09 -37.69
N CYS A 135 -12.74 15.90 -38.25
CA CYS A 135 -12.40 14.63 -37.60
C CYS A 135 -10.89 14.49 -37.37
N ALA A 136 -10.05 14.91 -38.34
CA ALA A 136 -8.60 14.88 -38.21
C ALA A 136 -8.11 15.85 -37.11
N ASP A 137 -8.67 17.05 -37.04
CA ASP A 137 -8.34 18.04 -36.02
C ASP A 137 -8.77 17.58 -34.62
N MET A 138 -9.97 17.01 -34.47
CA MET A 138 -10.40 16.40 -33.22
C MET A 138 -9.49 15.24 -32.80
N ALA A 139 -9.06 14.40 -33.74
CA ALA A 139 -8.13 13.31 -33.45
C ALA A 139 -6.75 13.84 -33.01
N LYS A 140 -6.27 14.92 -33.62
CA LYS A 140 -5.02 15.59 -33.24
C LYS A 140 -5.11 16.23 -31.85
N GLN A 141 -6.22 16.89 -31.54
CA GLN A 141 -6.50 17.44 -30.21
C GLN A 141 -6.52 16.34 -29.15
N ARG A 142 -7.28 15.26 -29.38
CA ARG A 142 -7.35 14.10 -28.46
C ARG A 142 -5.97 13.47 -28.23
N ARG A 143 -5.13 13.35 -29.27
CA ARG A 143 -3.75 12.86 -29.12
C ARG A 143 -2.91 13.77 -28.24
N SER A 144 -3.02 15.10 -28.40
CA SER A 144 -2.29 16.04 -27.55
C SER A 144 -2.76 16.02 -26.09
N GLU A 145 -4.07 15.91 -25.85
CA GLU A 145 -4.63 15.76 -24.51
C GLU A 145 -4.19 14.44 -23.86
N PHE A 146 -4.16 13.34 -24.62
CA PHE A 146 -3.68 12.05 -24.15
C PHE A 146 -2.20 12.09 -23.75
N VAL A 147 -1.35 12.73 -24.57
CA VAL A 147 0.08 12.90 -24.24
C VAL A 147 0.24 13.72 -22.96
N PHE A 148 -0.45 14.85 -22.84
CA PHE A 148 -0.42 15.69 -21.64
C PHE A 148 -0.86 14.94 -20.38
N LEU A 149 -1.96 14.19 -20.45
CA LEU A 149 -2.44 13.38 -19.32
C LEU A 149 -1.48 12.24 -18.98
N THR A 150 -0.82 11.65 -19.97
CA THR A 150 0.20 10.61 -19.76
C THR A 150 1.42 11.18 -19.03
N GLU A 151 1.93 12.33 -19.47
CA GLU A 151 3.04 13.03 -18.81
C GLU A 151 2.68 13.45 -17.38
N ALA A 152 1.47 14.01 -17.17
CA ALA A 152 0.97 14.36 -15.84
C ALA A 152 0.85 13.13 -14.93
N SER A 153 0.40 11.99 -15.46
CA SER A 153 0.31 10.74 -14.71
C SER A 153 1.69 10.18 -14.34
N ALA A 154 2.69 10.33 -15.20
CA ALA A 154 4.05 9.92 -14.94
C ALA A 154 4.70 10.79 -13.86
N ALA A 155 4.53 12.12 -13.93
CA ALA A 155 5.01 13.05 -12.91
C ALA A 155 4.38 12.76 -11.53
N ALA A 156 3.07 12.49 -11.49
CA ALA A 156 2.38 12.11 -10.25
C ALA A 156 2.88 10.77 -9.68
N ALA A 157 3.23 9.81 -10.55
CA ALA A 157 3.82 8.54 -10.12
C ALA A 157 5.22 8.72 -9.53
N GLU A 158 6.08 9.56 -10.13
CA GLU A 158 7.40 9.87 -9.59
C GLU A 158 7.33 10.58 -8.23
N GLU A 159 6.38 11.51 -8.06
CA GLU A 159 6.16 12.21 -6.79
C GLU A 159 5.65 11.25 -5.70
N ALA A 160 4.74 10.34 -6.04
CA ALA A 160 4.26 9.29 -5.13
C ALA A 160 5.41 8.35 -4.70
N ASP A 161 6.28 7.96 -5.64
CA ASP A 161 7.46 7.14 -5.34
C ASP A 161 8.46 7.87 -4.43
N LYS A 162 8.67 9.17 -4.67
CA LYS A 162 9.52 10.00 -3.80
C LYS A 162 8.94 10.07 -2.37
N ALA A 163 7.65 10.35 -2.23
CA ALA A 163 6.96 10.37 -0.94
C ALA A 163 7.04 9.01 -0.23
N ALA A 164 6.89 7.91 -0.96
CA ALA A 164 7.03 6.55 -0.41
C ALA A 164 8.46 6.28 0.11
N ARG A 165 9.50 6.74 -0.59
CA ARG A 165 10.90 6.62 -0.14
C ARG A 165 11.17 7.44 1.12
N GLU A 166 10.63 8.67 1.19
CA GLU A 166 10.73 9.53 2.38
C GLU A 166 10.02 8.90 3.59
N ALA A 167 8.80 8.39 3.41
CA ALA A 167 8.09 7.66 4.45
C ALA A 167 8.87 6.43 4.92
N ALA A 168 9.43 5.63 4.01
CA ALA A 168 10.26 4.48 4.35
C ALA A 168 11.53 4.87 5.13
N ALA A 169 12.14 6.02 4.83
CA ALA A 169 13.28 6.54 5.59
C ALA A 169 12.88 6.91 7.03
N LEU A 170 11.75 7.58 7.21
CA LEU A 170 11.21 7.93 8.54
C LEU A 170 10.87 6.67 9.36
N TYR A 171 10.30 5.63 8.75
CA TYR A 171 10.03 4.36 9.42
C TYR A 171 11.32 3.66 9.89
N ARG A 172 12.39 3.69 9.08
CA ARG A 172 13.70 3.17 9.50
C ARG A 172 14.26 3.95 10.67
N GLN A 173 14.20 5.28 10.63
CA GLN A 173 14.64 6.15 11.72
C GLN A 173 13.86 5.88 13.01
N ARG A 174 12.53 5.75 12.93
CA ARG A 174 11.69 5.34 14.06
C ARG A 174 12.09 3.99 14.63
N GLY A 175 12.40 3.01 13.77
CA GLY A 175 12.87 1.68 14.19
C GLY A 175 14.23 1.69 14.89
N ILE A 176 15.11 2.64 14.57
CA ILE A 176 16.37 2.87 15.31
C ILE A 176 16.05 3.47 16.69
N LEU A 177 15.28 4.55 16.74
CA LEU A 177 14.91 5.22 18.00
C LEU A 177 14.17 4.30 18.98
N LEU A 178 13.29 3.41 18.49
CA LEU A 178 12.61 2.44 19.34
C LEU A 178 13.60 1.42 19.94
N ARG A 179 14.62 0.99 19.17
CA ARG A 179 15.68 0.11 19.69
C ARG A 179 16.51 0.80 20.76
N ASP A 180 16.82 2.08 20.58
CA ASP A 180 17.55 2.87 21.57
C ASP A 180 16.75 3.03 22.88
N VAL A 181 15.44 3.31 22.77
CA VAL A 181 14.53 3.38 23.93
C VAL A 181 14.44 2.04 24.64
N ASP A 182 14.35 0.93 23.90
CA ASP A 182 14.37 -0.41 24.49
C ASP A 182 15.71 -0.74 25.15
N GLY A 183 16.83 -0.27 24.59
CA GLY A 183 18.16 -0.36 25.17
C GLY A 183 18.24 0.35 26.52
N LEU A 184 17.86 1.63 26.55
CA LEU A 184 17.80 2.44 27.77
C LEU A 184 16.88 1.82 28.83
N ALA A 185 15.71 1.31 28.43
CA ALA A 185 14.79 0.64 29.36
C ALA A 185 15.37 -0.66 29.94
N ARG A 186 16.21 -1.39 29.20
CA ARG A 186 16.92 -2.57 29.72
C ARG A 186 18.01 -2.16 30.70
N GLU A 187 18.78 -1.13 30.40
CA GLU A 187 19.80 -0.57 31.30
C GLU A 187 19.18 -0.06 32.60
N GLU A 188 18.02 0.61 32.53
CA GLU A 188 17.26 1.06 33.70
C GLU A 188 16.84 -0.12 34.58
N ARG A 189 16.28 -1.19 34.00
CA ARG A 189 15.93 -2.41 34.75
C ARG A 189 17.15 -3.08 35.36
N ALA A 190 18.29 -3.09 34.65
CA ALA A 190 19.54 -3.64 35.16
C ALA A 190 20.07 -2.82 36.34
N ALA A 191 20.05 -1.48 36.25
CA ALA A 191 20.45 -0.58 37.32
C ALA A 191 19.54 -0.72 38.55
N ALA A 192 18.22 -0.79 38.35
CA ALA A 192 17.25 -1.07 39.42
C ALA A 192 17.52 -2.41 40.11
N GLY A 193 17.79 -3.47 39.33
CA GLY A 193 18.15 -4.79 39.86
C GLY A 193 19.45 -4.79 40.68
N ARG A 194 20.46 -4.00 40.27
CA ARG A 194 21.69 -3.82 41.06
C ARG A 194 21.41 -3.10 42.39
N ALA A 195 20.61 -2.05 42.37
CA ALA A 195 20.21 -1.30 43.57
C ALA A 195 19.42 -2.18 44.57
N ASP A 196 18.47 -2.98 44.07
CA ASP A 196 17.73 -3.94 44.90
C ASP A 196 18.64 -5.00 45.52
N SER A 197 19.60 -5.50 44.75
CA SER A 197 20.59 -6.48 45.22
C SER A 197 21.50 -5.90 46.30
N ALA A 198 21.92 -4.64 46.18
CA ALA A 198 22.67 -3.92 47.21
C ALA A 198 21.82 -3.75 48.48
N CYS A 199 20.56 -3.33 48.35
CA CYS A 199 19.62 -3.21 49.48
C CYS A 199 19.38 -4.54 50.20
N GLN A 200 19.29 -5.66 49.47
CA GLN A 200 19.15 -6.98 50.07
C GLN A 200 20.40 -7.43 50.83
N ARG A 201 21.61 -7.14 50.31
CA ARG A 201 22.89 -7.39 51.01
C ARG A 201 22.94 -6.62 52.33
N LEU A 202 22.65 -5.32 52.30
CA LEU A 202 22.56 -4.47 53.51
C LEU A 202 21.60 -5.04 54.56
N ARG A 203 20.41 -5.48 54.13
CA ARG A 203 19.44 -6.11 55.04
C ARG A 203 19.96 -7.41 55.63
N ARG A 204 20.71 -8.22 54.87
CA ARG A 204 21.32 -9.46 55.38
C ARG A 204 22.44 -9.17 56.37
N ASP A 205 23.32 -8.23 56.06
CA ASP A 205 24.44 -7.90 56.94
C ASP A 205 23.96 -7.28 58.24
N ARG A 206 22.94 -6.42 58.19
CA ARG A 206 22.25 -5.91 59.40
C ARG A 206 21.69 -7.05 60.25
N ARG A 207 21.01 -8.03 59.64
CA ARG A 207 20.48 -9.21 60.38
C ARG A 207 21.60 -10.04 60.99
N ARG A 208 22.72 -10.23 60.30
CA ARG A 208 23.90 -10.95 60.81
C ARG A 208 24.53 -10.23 61.98
N ALA A 209 24.69 -8.92 61.90
CA ALA A 209 25.21 -8.10 63.00
C ALA A 209 24.29 -8.16 64.23
N VAL A 210 22.96 -8.05 64.05
CA VAL A 210 21.97 -8.22 65.13
C VAL A 210 22.01 -9.63 65.72
N ALA A 211 22.12 -10.67 64.89
CA ALA A 211 22.20 -12.05 65.38
C ALA A 211 23.51 -12.32 66.15
N ALA A 212 24.64 -11.81 65.67
CA ALA A 212 25.94 -11.94 66.34
C ALA A 212 25.94 -11.23 67.71
N THR A 213 25.42 -10.00 67.77
CA THR A 213 25.27 -9.26 69.04
C THR A 213 24.31 -9.95 70.00
N THR A 214 23.17 -10.46 69.51
CA THR A 214 22.23 -11.23 70.33
C THR A 214 22.89 -12.51 70.85
N LYS A 215 23.62 -13.25 70.02
CA LYS A 215 24.32 -14.47 70.44
C LYS A 215 25.38 -14.18 71.51
N GLN A 216 26.15 -13.11 71.38
CA GLN A 216 27.11 -12.68 72.40
C GLN A 216 26.45 -12.26 73.72
N LEU A 217 25.26 -11.67 73.67
CA LEU A 217 24.50 -11.28 74.86
C LEU A 217 23.84 -12.47 75.58
N TRP A 218 23.51 -13.54 74.84
CA TRP A 218 22.64 -14.63 75.32
C TRP A 218 23.31 -16.02 75.35
N GLU A 219 24.60 -16.16 75.03
CA GLU A 219 25.29 -17.45 75.11
C GLU A 219 25.23 -18.03 76.55
N PRO A 220 24.50 -19.13 76.80
CA PRO A 220 24.17 -19.60 78.16
C PRO A 220 25.32 -20.29 78.92
N GLY A 221 26.56 -20.18 78.45
CA GLY A 221 27.72 -20.92 78.97
C GLY A 221 28.61 -20.17 79.97
N ARG A 222 28.33 -18.89 80.26
CA ARG A 222 29.12 -18.08 81.22
C ARG A 222 28.39 -17.76 82.52
N THR A 223 27.45 -18.60 82.93
CA THR A 223 26.75 -18.49 84.21
C THR A 223 27.41 -19.28 85.34
N SER A 224 28.43 -20.10 85.08
CA SER A 224 29.13 -20.82 86.15
C SER A 224 30.43 -20.09 86.56
N LEU A 225 30.36 -19.38 87.68
CA LEU A 225 31.38 -19.28 88.76
C LEU A 225 31.88 -17.90 89.21
N LEU A 226 31.46 -16.77 88.62
CA LEU A 226 31.85 -15.45 89.16
C LEU A 226 30.63 -14.60 89.51
N ARG A 227 30.05 -14.90 90.68
CA ARG A 227 29.24 -13.97 91.47
C ARG A 227 30.19 -12.91 92.05
N GLY A 228 30.59 -11.96 91.22
CA GLY A 228 31.49 -10.86 91.59
C GLY A 228 31.78 -9.96 90.40
N THR A 229 30.98 -8.89 90.26
CA THR A 229 31.29 -7.66 89.50
C THR A 229 32.08 -7.81 88.18
N CYS A 230 31.51 -8.44 87.14
CA CYS A 230 31.90 -8.11 85.76
C CYS A 230 30.91 -8.42 84.61
N PRO A 231 29.57 -8.45 84.78
CA PRO A 231 28.65 -8.57 83.64
C PRO A 231 28.51 -7.26 82.85
N GLN A 232 28.79 -6.10 83.46
CA GLN A 232 28.56 -4.80 82.83
C GLN A 232 29.71 -4.40 81.89
N GLU A 233 30.97 -4.66 82.25
CA GLU A 233 32.12 -4.38 81.37
C GLU A 233 32.15 -5.27 80.14
N ALA A 234 31.86 -6.56 80.28
CA ALA A 234 31.78 -7.48 79.14
C ALA A 234 30.67 -7.06 78.16
N ARG A 235 29.51 -6.60 78.67
CA ARG A 235 28.44 -6.02 77.85
C ARG A 235 28.86 -4.71 77.18
N LYS A 236 29.59 -3.83 77.88
CA LYS A 236 30.14 -2.59 77.29
C LYS A 236 31.16 -2.89 76.20
N ARG A 237 32.04 -3.87 76.37
CA ARG A 237 33.02 -4.27 75.34
C ARG A 237 32.35 -4.90 74.12
N ALA A 238 31.37 -5.78 74.31
CA ALA A 238 30.60 -6.36 73.20
C ALA A 238 29.78 -5.30 72.45
N ALA A 239 29.17 -4.34 73.17
CA ALA A 239 28.48 -3.21 72.56
C ALA A 239 29.44 -2.32 71.76
N ALA A 240 30.60 -1.98 72.31
CA ALA A 240 31.63 -1.20 71.61
C ALA A 240 32.15 -1.91 70.35
N GLN A 241 32.37 -3.22 70.42
CA GLN A 241 32.84 -4.01 69.29
C GLN A 241 31.77 -4.15 68.20
N ALA A 242 30.49 -4.19 68.59
CA ALA A 242 29.37 -4.15 67.66
C ALA A 242 29.20 -2.78 67.00
N GLU A 243 29.37 -1.69 67.76
CA GLU A 243 29.40 -0.33 67.23
C GLU A 243 30.55 -0.15 66.23
N GLU A 244 31.74 -0.65 66.54
CA GLU A 244 32.91 -0.61 65.65
C GLU A 244 32.66 -1.39 64.36
N MET A 245 32.06 -2.59 64.43
CA MET A 245 31.68 -3.35 63.24
C MET A 245 30.62 -2.64 62.39
N VAL A 246 29.65 -1.97 63.02
CA VAL A 246 28.62 -1.19 62.31
C VAL A 246 29.22 0.06 61.67
N GLU A 247 30.13 0.76 62.36
CA GLU A 247 30.85 1.91 61.80
C GLU A 247 31.76 1.50 60.63
N ALA A 248 32.49 0.38 60.75
CA ALA A 248 33.31 -0.15 59.66
C ALA A 248 32.46 -0.54 58.44
N SER A 249 31.31 -1.20 58.65
CA SER A 249 30.37 -1.50 57.56
C SER A 249 29.78 -0.22 56.96
N ARG A 250 29.48 0.80 57.77
CA ARG A 250 28.96 2.08 57.29
C ARG A 250 30.00 2.85 56.47
N GLY A 251 31.28 2.79 56.85
CA GLY A 251 32.39 3.36 56.08
C GLY A 251 32.51 2.73 54.69
N GLN A 252 32.47 1.40 54.61
CA GLN A 252 32.45 0.68 53.32
C GLN A 252 31.23 1.07 52.46
N GLN A 253 30.05 1.20 53.07
CA GLN A 253 28.83 1.61 52.37
C GLN A 253 28.89 3.03 51.81
N LEU A 254 29.46 3.98 52.57
CA LEU A 254 29.66 5.34 52.10
C LEU A 254 30.65 5.38 50.92
N GLN A 255 31.68 4.54 50.95
CA GLN A 255 32.64 4.43 49.85
C GLN A 255 32.01 3.81 48.60
N GLU A 256 31.19 2.76 48.73
CA GLU A 256 30.42 2.20 47.61
C GLU A 256 29.42 3.20 47.02
N LEU A 257 28.75 3.98 47.88
CA LEU A 257 27.83 5.04 47.42
C LEU A 257 28.56 6.20 46.73
N GLN A 258 29.76 6.56 47.16
CA GLN A 258 30.60 7.55 46.47
C GLN A 258 30.99 7.07 45.08
N LEU A 259 31.47 5.83 44.95
CA LEU A 259 31.78 5.23 43.64
C LEU A 259 30.56 5.20 42.72
N PHE A 260 29.38 4.85 43.25
CA PHE A 260 28.14 4.85 42.48
C PHE A 260 27.72 6.27 42.02
N ASN A 261 27.94 7.29 42.86
CA ASN A 261 27.68 8.68 42.49
C ASN A 261 28.66 9.18 41.41
N GLU A 262 29.93 8.77 41.47
CA GLU A 262 30.92 9.07 40.43
C GLU A 262 30.56 8.41 39.09
N GLU A 263 30.11 7.15 39.10
CA GLU A 263 29.58 6.47 37.91
C GLU A 263 28.37 7.21 37.32
N ILE A 264 27.40 7.61 38.15
CA ILE A 264 26.23 8.39 37.71
C ILE A 264 26.68 9.73 37.09
N ALA A 265 27.66 10.41 37.69
CA ALA A 265 28.18 11.67 37.18
C ALA A 265 28.85 11.49 35.80
N MET A 266 29.63 10.42 35.60
CA MET A 266 30.19 10.09 34.28
C MET A 266 29.11 9.82 33.24
N VAL A 267 28.14 8.95 33.54
CA VAL A 267 27.05 8.64 32.59
C VAL A 267 26.24 9.90 32.24
N THR A 268 26.04 10.78 33.22
CA THR A 268 25.34 12.06 33.00
C THR A 268 26.15 12.98 32.08
N ALA A 269 27.48 13.04 32.24
CA ALA A 269 28.37 13.79 31.36
C ALA A 269 28.38 13.24 29.92
N GLU A 270 28.46 11.92 29.74
CA GLU A 270 28.37 11.27 28.43
C GLU A 270 27.03 11.55 27.74
N MET A 271 25.93 11.48 28.49
CA MET A 271 24.59 11.83 28.00
C MET A 271 24.49 13.31 27.55
N VAL A 272 25.20 14.22 28.21
CA VAL A 272 25.25 15.64 27.82
C VAL A 272 26.07 15.82 26.54
N GLU A 273 27.22 15.15 26.40
CA GLU A 273 28.01 15.15 25.16
C GLU A 273 27.22 14.57 23.99
N LEU A 274 26.55 13.41 24.16
CA LEU A 274 25.68 12.83 23.14
C LEU A 274 24.55 13.76 22.69
N ARG A 275 24.01 14.59 23.60
CA ARG A 275 23.02 15.62 23.24
C ARG A 275 23.63 16.75 22.43
N LYS A 276 24.85 17.19 22.77
CA LYS A 276 25.55 18.20 21.97
C LYS A 276 25.83 17.66 20.57
N ASP A 277 26.25 16.41 20.44
CA ASP A 277 26.52 15.81 19.14
C ASP A 277 25.24 15.57 18.33
N LEU A 278 24.13 15.19 18.98
CA LEU A 278 22.82 15.15 18.35
C LEU A 278 22.38 16.53 17.87
N ALA A 279 22.52 17.57 18.70
CA ALA A 279 22.18 18.94 18.33
C ALA A 279 23.04 19.41 17.15
N LYS A 280 24.35 19.15 17.15
CA LYS A 280 25.23 19.43 16.00
C LYS A 280 24.81 18.66 14.75
N ALA A 281 24.34 17.42 14.87
CA ALA A 281 23.87 16.63 13.73
C ALA A 281 22.53 17.15 13.19
N GLU A 282 21.64 17.62 14.06
CA GLU A 282 20.39 18.30 13.71
C GLU A 282 20.68 19.64 13.03
N ASP A 283 21.61 20.44 13.58
CA ASP A 283 22.07 21.70 13.00
C ASP A 283 22.75 21.45 11.64
N ALA A 284 23.59 20.43 11.50
CA ALA A 284 24.22 20.06 10.23
C ALA A 284 23.22 19.51 9.20
N ALA A 285 22.14 18.86 9.64
CA ALA A 285 21.05 18.44 8.78
C ALA A 285 20.19 19.64 8.33
N ALA A 286 19.98 20.61 9.21
CA ALA A 286 19.30 21.86 8.92
C ALA A 286 20.12 22.75 7.96
N GLU A 287 21.44 22.90 8.19
CA GLU A 287 22.36 23.62 7.31
C GLU A 287 22.46 22.99 5.91
N LYS A 288 22.37 21.67 5.79
CA LYS A 288 22.27 21.01 4.46
C LYS A 288 21.00 21.36 3.69
N TRP A 289 19.96 21.83 4.38
CA TRP A 289 18.68 22.23 3.77
C TRP A 289 18.56 23.75 3.59
N THR A 290 19.35 24.54 4.31
CA THR A 290 19.31 25.99 4.25
C THR A 290 20.70 26.55 3.92
N HIS A 291 20.87 26.94 2.66
CA HIS A 291 21.95 27.76 2.09
C HIS A 291 23.22 27.10 1.53
N PRO A 292 23.34 27.07 0.19
CA PRO A 292 24.61 27.22 -0.53
C PRO A 292 24.98 28.71 -0.71
N GLU A 293 24.83 29.59 0.28
CA GLU A 293 25.23 31.00 0.09
C GLU A 293 25.27 31.75 1.41
N ALA A 294 26.47 31.92 1.98
CA ALA A 294 26.92 33.08 2.75
C ALA A 294 28.13 32.70 3.61
N GLN A 295 29.30 32.99 3.07
CA GLN A 295 30.57 32.86 3.75
C GLN A 295 31.00 34.22 4.32
N ARG A 296 31.72 34.17 5.45
CA ARG A 296 32.66 35.16 6.03
C ARG A 296 32.13 36.06 7.17
N GLN A 297 32.65 35.86 8.39
CA GLN A 297 33.82 36.59 8.94
C GLN A 297 34.21 36.07 10.36
N PRO A 298 35.44 36.34 10.87
CA PRO A 298 36.01 35.68 12.05
C PRO A 298 35.96 36.53 13.34
N LYS A 299 36.13 35.90 14.52
CA LYS A 299 36.31 36.60 15.81
C LYS A 299 37.36 35.98 16.74
N VAL A 300 37.97 36.92 17.48
CA VAL A 300 39.19 36.93 18.30
C VAL A 300 39.09 36.11 19.60
N ALA A 301 40.24 35.65 20.10
CA ALA A 301 40.44 34.89 21.34
C ALA A 301 41.01 35.76 22.48
N GLU A 302 40.66 35.47 23.74
CA GLU A 302 41.35 35.96 24.94
C GLU A 302 41.30 34.92 26.09
N THR A 303 42.38 34.84 26.87
CA THR A 303 42.63 33.91 27.99
C THR A 303 42.88 34.67 29.30
N SER A 304 42.65 34.06 30.47
CA SER A 304 43.27 34.50 31.77
C SER A 304 43.30 33.38 32.84
N LYS A 305 44.35 33.40 33.67
CA LYS A 305 44.77 32.47 34.77
C LYS A 305 44.55 33.11 36.17
N GLU A 306 44.55 32.32 37.27
CA GLU A 306 45.10 32.62 38.63
C GLU A 306 44.74 31.52 39.66
N VAL A 307 45.20 31.42 40.94
CA VAL A 307 46.50 31.28 41.67
C VAL A 307 46.14 30.80 43.12
N ILE A 308 47.03 30.13 43.86
CA ILE A 308 46.88 29.55 45.24
C ILE A 308 47.82 30.25 46.26
N PRO A 309 47.53 30.23 47.58
CA PRO A 309 48.60 30.09 48.58
C PRO A 309 48.30 29.19 49.83
N ARG A 310 49.37 28.87 50.60
CA ARG A 310 49.48 27.93 51.74
C ARG A 310 50.33 28.57 52.86
N ASN A 311 50.15 28.25 54.16
CA ASN A 311 51.09 28.64 55.25
C ASN A 311 51.04 27.75 56.52
N HIS A 312 52.10 27.86 57.36
CA HIS A 312 52.70 26.89 58.33
C HIS A 312 52.59 27.22 59.85
N SER A 313 53.14 26.30 60.67
CA SER A 313 53.81 26.42 62.02
C SER A 313 52.97 26.06 63.27
N GLY A 314 53.47 25.61 64.43
CA GLY A 314 54.82 25.46 65.00
C GLY A 314 54.78 24.83 66.43
N ILE A 315 55.94 24.53 67.01
CA ILE A 315 56.26 23.65 68.17
C ILE A 315 56.49 24.44 69.50
N ARG A 316 56.36 23.83 70.71
CA ARG A 316 57.22 24.10 71.92
C ARG A 316 57.09 23.06 73.07
N LYS A 317 58.15 22.95 73.90
CA LYS A 317 58.46 21.93 74.96
C LYS A 317 58.73 22.54 76.36
N GLY A 318 58.65 21.70 77.42
CA GLY A 318 59.33 21.80 78.75
C GLY A 318 58.38 21.48 79.93
N SER A 319 58.72 20.97 81.13
CA SER A 319 59.88 20.36 81.82
C SER A 319 59.34 19.71 83.15
N VAL A 320 60.15 18.95 83.90
CA VAL A 320 59.77 17.96 84.95
C VAL A 320 60.15 18.38 86.39
N GLY A 321 59.40 17.99 87.44
CA GLY A 321 59.96 17.85 88.82
C GLY A 321 59.06 17.72 90.08
N LYS A 322 58.65 16.47 90.43
CA LYS A 322 58.47 15.82 91.78
C LYS A 322 57.65 16.45 92.94
N LYS A 323 56.47 15.86 93.25
CA LYS A 323 55.90 15.59 94.61
C LYS A 323 55.09 14.28 94.58
N ALA A 324 55.60 13.21 95.20
CA ALA A 324 55.34 11.82 94.74
C ALA A 324 54.28 10.97 95.50
N SER A 325 53.49 11.51 96.44
CA SER A 325 52.43 10.72 97.11
C SER A 325 51.09 11.43 97.20
N GLN A 326 51.04 12.74 97.47
CA GLN A 326 49.86 13.58 97.21
C GLN A 326 49.60 13.74 95.70
N GLY A 327 50.69 13.76 94.93
CA GLY A 327 50.65 13.69 93.49
C GLY A 327 49.98 12.42 92.96
N ARG A 328 49.92 11.28 93.67
CA ARG A 328 49.24 10.09 93.12
C ARG A 328 47.72 10.22 93.15
N LEU A 329 47.15 10.80 94.20
CA LEU A 329 45.70 11.08 94.28
C LEU A 329 45.31 12.27 93.41
N GLU A 330 46.15 13.30 93.34
CA GLU A 330 45.96 14.40 92.39
C GLU A 330 46.11 13.90 90.95
N ILE A 331 47.08 13.04 90.64
CA ILE A 331 47.21 12.38 89.32
C ILE A 331 45.98 11.55 89.01
N VAL A 332 45.45 10.76 89.95
CA VAL A 332 44.22 9.98 89.70
C VAL A 332 43.01 10.90 89.52
N ALA A 333 42.87 11.97 90.30
CA ALA A 333 41.78 12.93 90.17
C ALA A 333 41.91 13.76 88.87
N THR A 334 43.12 14.16 88.48
CA THR A 334 43.37 14.83 87.20
C THR A 334 43.17 13.86 86.04
N SER A 335 43.63 12.61 86.14
CA SER A 335 43.39 11.59 85.12
C SER A 335 41.91 11.25 84.99
N LEU A 336 41.12 11.24 86.08
CA LEU A 336 39.67 11.06 85.99
C LEU A 336 38.98 12.27 85.35
N ARG A 337 39.38 13.51 85.69
CA ARG A 337 38.86 14.71 85.01
C ARG A 337 39.29 14.79 83.55
N GLU A 338 40.51 14.38 83.23
CA GLU A 338 41.02 14.28 81.85
C GLU A 338 40.25 13.21 81.08
N LEU A 339 39.93 12.07 81.69
CA LEU A 339 39.10 11.03 81.07
C LEU A 339 37.65 11.49 80.88
N GLU A 340 37.05 12.20 81.84
CA GLU A 340 35.72 12.79 81.69
C GLU A 340 35.70 13.89 80.61
N GLN A 341 36.73 14.75 80.57
CA GLN A 341 36.89 15.73 79.50
C GLN A 341 37.11 15.06 78.14
N GLN A 342 37.88 13.98 78.10
CA GLN A 342 38.11 13.20 76.88
C GLN A 342 36.82 12.51 76.42
N GLU A 343 36.01 11.98 77.34
CA GLU A 343 34.70 11.41 77.02
C GLU A 343 33.72 12.47 76.53
N GLN A 344 33.65 13.63 77.19
CA GLN A 344 32.81 14.75 76.74
C GLN A 344 33.25 15.27 75.36
N ALA A 345 34.56 15.40 75.11
CA ALA A 345 35.10 15.76 73.81
C ALA A 345 34.78 14.70 72.75
N GLN A 346 34.84 13.42 73.08
CA GLN A 346 34.44 12.33 72.19
C GLN A 346 32.93 12.33 71.91
N ARG A 347 32.08 12.61 72.90
CA ARG A 347 30.63 12.74 72.72
C ARG A 347 30.30 13.92 71.81
N ALA A 348 30.89 15.10 72.07
CA ALA A 348 30.74 16.26 71.20
C ALA A 348 31.23 15.98 69.76
N ALA A 349 32.37 15.28 69.60
CA ALA A 349 32.86 14.88 68.29
C ALA A 349 31.93 13.89 67.57
N ARG A 350 31.29 12.97 68.31
CA ARG A 350 30.29 12.04 67.76
C ARG A 350 29.01 12.76 67.35
N GLU A 351 28.56 13.72 68.15
CA GLU A 351 27.39 14.55 67.82
C GLU A 351 27.65 15.40 66.57
N CYS A 352 28.81 16.06 66.48
CA CYS A 352 29.21 16.79 65.27
C CYS A 352 29.26 15.87 64.03
N ARG A 353 29.87 14.68 64.15
CA ARG A 353 29.89 13.71 63.04
C ARG A 353 28.50 13.20 62.67
N ALA A 354 27.61 13.02 63.65
CA ALA A 354 26.24 12.61 63.38
C ALA A 354 25.49 13.69 62.57
N VAL A 355 25.66 14.96 62.93
CA VAL A 355 25.10 16.11 62.21
C VAL A 355 25.66 16.21 60.79
N GLU A 356 26.97 16.06 60.61
CA GLU A 356 27.62 16.03 59.29
C GLU A 356 27.09 14.88 58.41
N LEU A 357 26.88 13.70 59.00
CA LEU A 357 26.35 12.53 58.28
C LEU A 357 24.89 12.71 57.89
N THR A 358 24.05 13.32 58.74
CA THR A 358 22.67 13.66 58.37
C THR A 358 22.63 14.68 57.23
N ALA A 359 23.46 15.72 57.29
CA ALA A 359 23.56 16.70 56.21
C ALA A 359 24.06 16.07 54.90
N SER A 360 25.02 15.13 54.97
CA SER A 360 25.51 14.39 53.81
C SER A 360 24.44 13.47 53.20
N LEU A 361 23.62 12.81 54.03
CA LEU A 361 22.50 11.99 53.55
C LEU A 361 21.42 12.84 52.87
N GLU A 362 21.04 13.97 53.47
CA GLU A 362 20.08 14.90 52.85
C GLU A 362 20.60 15.47 51.52
N ALA A 363 21.89 15.80 51.44
CA ALA A 363 22.51 16.24 50.20
C ALA A 363 22.52 15.14 49.12
N ALA A 364 22.78 13.88 49.50
CA ALA A 364 22.73 12.74 48.59
C ALA A 364 21.30 12.46 48.10
N GLU A 365 20.30 12.52 48.98
CA GLU A 365 18.89 12.39 48.60
C GLU A 365 18.45 13.51 47.65
N ALA A 366 18.84 14.75 47.91
CA ALA A 366 18.57 15.88 47.03
C ALA A 366 19.23 15.73 45.65
N SER A 367 20.43 15.15 45.59
CA SER A 367 21.12 14.82 44.34
C SER A 367 20.38 13.73 43.54
N LEU A 368 19.98 12.64 44.21
CA LEU A 368 19.17 11.57 43.61
C LEU A 368 17.82 12.08 43.08
N GLN A 369 17.16 12.98 43.81
CA GLN A 369 15.92 13.59 43.37
C GLN A 369 16.11 14.46 42.13
N ARG A 370 17.18 15.26 42.06
CA ARG A 370 17.54 16.03 40.86
C ARG A 370 17.80 15.13 39.65
N CYS A 371 18.59 14.07 39.83
CA CYS A 371 18.89 13.12 38.76
C CYS A 371 17.61 12.43 38.24
N ARG A 372 16.69 12.03 39.14
CA ARG A 372 15.37 11.50 38.76
C ARG A 372 14.51 12.52 38.01
N ALA A 373 14.54 13.79 38.40
CA ALA A 373 13.80 14.85 37.73
C ALA A 373 14.34 15.11 36.31
N GLU A 374 15.67 15.16 36.16
CA GLU A 374 16.32 15.29 34.86
C GLU A 374 15.99 14.10 33.94
N HIS A 375 16.04 12.87 34.46
CA HIS A 375 15.67 11.68 33.69
C HIS A 375 14.18 11.65 33.29
N ARG A 376 13.29 12.16 34.15
CA ARG A 376 11.87 12.35 33.78
C ARG A 376 11.71 13.41 32.70
N ALA A 377 12.46 14.50 32.76
CA ALA A 377 12.43 15.54 31.74
C ALA A 377 12.92 15.01 30.38
N THR A 378 13.96 14.17 30.36
CA THR A 378 14.55 13.61 29.14
C THR A 378 13.66 12.55 28.50
N SER A 379 13.11 11.63 29.29
CA SER A 379 12.10 10.67 28.83
C SER A 379 10.84 11.37 28.31
N ALA A 380 10.36 12.42 28.99
CA ALA A 380 9.26 13.25 28.49
C ALA A 380 9.59 13.97 27.18
N GLY A 381 10.85 14.41 27.00
CA GLY A 381 11.35 14.97 25.74
C GLY A 381 11.36 13.94 24.61
N ALA A 382 11.85 12.73 24.87
CA ALA A 382 11.85 11.62 23.90
C ALA A 382 10.43 11.21 23.49
N LEU A 383 9.49 11.11 24.45
CA LEU A 383 8.09 10.84 24.16
C LEU A 383 7.43 11.94 23.33
N ARG A 384 7.77 13.21 23.57
CA ARG A 384 7.29 14.34 22.73
C ARG A 384 7.80 14.23 21.29
N ARG A 385 9.08 13.91 21.10
CA ARG A 385 9.66 13.67 19.76
C ARG A 385 8.98 12.49 19.05
N LEU A 386 8.78 11.36 19.74
CA LEU A 386 8.06 10.21 19.20
C LEU A 386 6.63 10.55 18.78
N ARG A 387 5.90 11.34 19.58
CA ARG A 387 4.56 11.80 19.23
C ARG A 387 4.56 12.75 18.03
N ARG A 388 5.55 13.62 17.92
CA ARG A 388 5.72 14.51 16.76
C ARG A 388 5.96 13.71 15.48
N ALA A 389 6.94 12.80 15.51
CA ALA A 389 7.24 11.91 14.39
C ALA A 389 6.04 11.02 14.01
N ALA A 390 5.23 10.58 14.99
CA ALA A 390 4.01 9.84 14.71
C ALA A 390 2.96 10.67 13.95
N ARG A 391 2.78 11.95 14.32
CA ARG A 391 1.88 12.87 13.60
C ARG A 391 2.38 13.16 12.19
N GLU A 392 3.67 13.42 12.03
CA GLU A 392 4.28 13.64 10.71
C GLU A 392 4.13 12.41 9.81
N ALA A 393 4.26 11.19 10.36
CA ALA A 393 4.00 9.95 9.63
C ALA A 393 2.51 9.80 9.24
N GLU A 394 1.57 10.10 10.14
CA GLU A 394 0.13 10.09 9.84
C GLU A 394 -0.24 11.12 8.76
N GLU A 395 0.36 12.32 8.78
CA GLU A 395 0.17 13.34 7.74
C GLU A 395 0.73 12.89 6.39
N ALA A 396 1.91 12.26 6.37
CA ALA A 396 2.49 11.69 5.15
C ALA A 396 1.61 10.57 4.57
N GLU A 397 1.05 9.70 5.41
CA GLU A 397 0.12 8.65 4.99
C GLU A 397 -1.17 9.24 4.39
N ARG A 398 -1.73 10.29 5.00
CA ARG A 398 -2.88 11.01 4.44
C ARG A 398 -2.58 11.59 3.05
N ARG A 399 -1.41 12.24 2.87
CA ARG A 399 -0.98 12.76 1.57
C ARG A 399 -0.84 11.65 0.52
N CYS A 400 -0.31 10.49 0.91
CA CYS A 400 -0.23 9.33 0.01
C CYS A 400 -1.63 8.83 -0.41
N CYS A 401 -2.59 8.79 0.51
CA CYS A 401 -3.97 8.44 0.19
C CYS A 401 -4.64 9.46 -0.74
N GLU A 402 -4.41 10.76 -0.53
CA GLU A 402 -4.94 11.83 -1.39
C GLU A 402 -4.37 11.73 -2.82
N LEU A 403 -3.06 11.51 -2.95
CA LEU A 403 -2.41 11.29 -4.25
C LEU A 403 -2.92 10.02 -4.94
N ALA A 404 -3.16 8.94 -4.20
CA ALA A 404 -3.74 7.71 -4.76
C ALA A 404 -5.15 7.95 -5.31
N VAL A 405 -6.00 8.70 -4.60
CA VAL A 405 -7.33 9.08 -5.08
C VAL A 405 -7.24 10.00 -6.30
N ALA A 406 -6.30 10.94 -6.33
CA ALA A 406 -6.06 11.80 -7.48
C ALA A 406 -5.63 10.99 -8.72
N LYS A 407 -4.73 10.02 -8.55
CA LYS A 407 -4.32 9.08 -9.60
C LYS A 407 -5.51 8.29 -10.14
N ASP A 408 -6.34 7.72 -9.28
CA ASP A 408 -7.53 6.97 -9.71
C ASP A 408 -8.49 7.83 -10.53
N ARG A 409 -8.67 9.11 -10.15
CA ARG A 409 -9.47 10.07 -10.93
C ARG A 409 -8.88 10.34 -12.32
N VAL A 410 -7.57 10.52 -12.42
CA VAL A 410 -6.89 10.70 -13.72
C VAL A 410 -7.02 9.43 -14.57
N CYS A 411 -6.88 8.25 -13.97
CA CYS A 411 -7.07 6.97 -14.69
C CYS A 411 -8.51 6.80 -15.19
N LEU A 412 -9.52 7.22 -14.42
CA LEU A 412 -10.91 7.22 -14.86
C LEU A 412 -11.14 8.21 -16.00
N ALA A 413 -10.61 9.43 -15.90
CA ALA A 413 -10.70 10.42 -16.97
C ALA A 413 -10.04 9.94 -18.28
N LEU A 414 -8.84 9.33 -18.19
CA LEU A 414 -8.17 8.70 -19.33
C LEU A 414 -9.00 7.57 -19.94
N ARG A 415 -9.68 6.78 -19.10
CA ARG A 415 -10.59 5.74 -19.54
C ARG A 415 -11.78 6.33 -20.29
N ASP A 416 -12.42 7.36 -19.74
CA ASP A 416 -13.58 7.99 -20.38
C ASP A 416 -13.21 8.62 -21.73
N VAL A 417 -12.03 9.25 -21.85
CA VAL A 417 -11.51 9.76 -23.13
C VAL A 417 -11.23 8.63 -24.13
N ALA A 418 -10.71 7.49 -23.67
CA ALA A 418 -10.48 6.32 -24.53
C ALA A 418 -11.78 5.65 -24.99
N PHE A 419 -12.82 5.62 -24.16
CA PHE A 419 -14.13 5.05 -24.49
C PHE A 419 -15.03 6.00 -25.28
N ALA A 420 -14.78 7.32 -25.25
CA ALA A 420 -15.48 8.31 -26.08
C ALA A 420 -14.95 8.37 -27.54
N ALA A 421 -14.12 7.41 -27.96
CA ALA A 421 -13.90 7.15 -29.38
C ALA A 421 -15.22 6.68 -30.00
N PRO A 422 -15.66 7.25 -31.14
CA PRO A 422 -16.92 6.86 -31.76
C PRO A 422 -16.80 5.40 -32.20
N ALA A 423 -17.42 4.50 -31.44
CA ALA A 423 -17.80 3.20 -31.94
C ALA A 423 -18.97 3.45 -32.89
N ASP A 424 -18.78 3.12 -34.16
CA ASP A 424 -19.82 3.19 -35.18
C ASP A 424 -21.15 2.64 -34.64
N GLU A 425 -22.20 3.43 -34.81
CA GLU A 425 -23.57 3.17 -34.38
C GLU A 425 -24.17 2.00 -35.15
N ALA A 426 -23.76 0.77 -34.84
CA ALA A 426 -24.40 -0.42 -35.38
C ALA A 426 -24.28 -1.61 -34.42
N SER A 427 -24.97 -1.54 -33.27
CA SER A 427 -25.53 -2.69 -32.54
C SER A 427 -26.09 -2.27 -31.18
N GLN A 428 -27.36 -1.86 -31.16
CA GLN A 428 -28.16 -1.89 -29.94
C GLN A 428 -28.82 -3.27 -29.84
N GLN A 429 -28.31 -4.14 -28.96
CA GLN A 429 -29.02 -5.35 -28.54
C GLN A 429 -28.93 -5.56 -27.02
N ALA A 430 -30.12 -5.63 -26.43
CA ALA A 430 -30.51 -6.33 -25.21
C ALA A 430 -29.66 -6.14 -23.94
N VAL A 431 -30.19 -5.32 -23.03
CA VAL A 431 -29.86 -5.34 -21.61
C VAL A 431 -30.43 -6.62 -20.99
N GLU A 432 -29.60 -7.66 -20.86
CA GLU A 432 -29.91 -8.85 -20.08
C GLU A 432 -29.76 -8.58 -18.57
N GLN A 433 -30.74 -9.06 -17.80
CA GLN A 433 -30.74 -9.03 -16.35
C GLN A 433 -29.63 -9.94 -15.77
N PRO A 434 -29.08 -9.62 -14.58
CA PRO A 434 -28.04 -10.44 -13.96
C PRO A 434 -28.62 -11.77 -13.48
N GLU A 435 -28.29 -12.85 -14.19
CA GLU A 435 -28.60 -14.23 -13.81
C GLU A 435 -27.95 -14.61 -12.45
N PRO A 436 -28.62 -15.49 -11.66
CA PRO A 436 -28.08 -15.99 -10.40
C PRO A 436 -26.79 -16.79 -10.64
N GLY A 437 -25.75 -16.50 -9.85
CA GLY A 437 -24.39 -17.02 -10.06
C GLY A 437 -24.28 -18.55 -10.25
N PRO A 438 -23.25 -19.00 -11.00
CA PRO A 438 -23.15 -20.36 -11.50
C PRO A 438 -23.10 -21.39 -10.36
N ASN A 439 -24.06 -22.31 -10.38
CA ASN A 439 -24.10 -23.45 -9.48
C ASN A 439 -23.25 -24.58 -10.11
N LEU A 440 -22.07 -24.87 -9.55
CA LEU A 440 -21.14 -25.91 -10.05
C LEU A 440 -21.78 -27.31 -10.21
N ALA A 441 -22.91 -27.56 -9.54
CA ALA A 441 -23.69 -28.79 -9.70
C ALA A 441 -24.57 -28.82 -10.97
N ALA A 442 -24.88 -27.66 -11.55
CA ALA A 442 -25.67 -27.51 -12.77
C ALA A 442 -24.80 -27.68 -14.04
N GLU A 443 -23.54 -27.24 -14.02
CA GLU A 443 -22.57 -27.47 -15.11
C GLU A 443 -22.27 -28.96 -15.32
N GLU A 444 -22.28 -29.77 -14.25
CA GLU A 444 -22.01 -31.21 -14.34
C GLU A 444 -23.12 -31.99 -15.09
N ARG A 445 -24.25 -31.35 -15.41
CA ARG A 445 -25.40 -31.95 -16.09
C ARG A 445 -25.70 -31.41 -17.49
N ARG A 446 -24.84 -30.58 -18.09
CA ARG A 446 -24.96 -30.21 -19.51
C ARG A 446 -24.00 -31.04 -20.38
N PRO A 447 -24.38 -32.27 -20.80
CA PRO A 447 -23.70 -32.93 -21.90
C PRO A 447 -24.21 -32.31 -23.20
N GLY A 448 -23.40 -31.53 -23.91
CA GLY A 448 -23.70 -31.30 -25.34
C GLY A 448 -23.18 -30.05 -26.04
N ALA A 449 -22.60 -29.05 -25.38
CA ALA A 449 -22.19 -27.84 -26.09
C ALA A 449 -20.69 -27.63 -25.96
N GLY A 450 -19.92 -28.07 -26.98
CA GLY A 450 -18.62 -27.57 -27.48
C GLY A 450 -17.50 -27.04 -26.56
N GLU A 451 -17.65 -27.01 -25.25
CA GLU A 451 -16.71 -26.41 -24.31
C GLU A 451 -15.55 -27.37 -24.08
N ALA A 452 -14.33 -26.84 -24.18
CA ALA A 452 -13.12 -27.59 -23.89
C ALA A 452 -13.20 -28.17 -22.47
N PRO A 453 -12.92 -29.47 -22.27
CA PRO A 453 -13.02 -30.10 -20.96
C PRO A 453 -12.13 -29.35 -19.96
N ILE A 454 -12.73 -28.89 -18.86
CA ILE A 454 -12.01 -28.28 -17.73
C ILE A 454 -10.95 -29.27 -17.25
N ASP A 455 -9.72 -28.79 -17.08
CA ASP A 455 -8.61 -29.59 -16.54
C ASP A 455 -9.06 -30.31 -15.26
N PRO A 456 -9.00 -31.66 -15.20
CA PRO A 456 -9.42 -32.42 -14.02
C PRO A 456 -8.66 -32.02 -12.76
N GLU A 457 -7.40 -31.56 -12.88
CA GLU A 457 -6.63 -31.07 -11.75
C GLU A 457 -7.20 -29.74 -11.21
N LEU A 458 -7.55 -28.81 -12.10
CA LEU A 458 -8.19 -27.55 -11.76
C LEU A 458 -9.52 -27.81 -11.04
N ARG A 459 -10.31 -28.74 -11.56
CA ARG A 459 -11.59 -29.13 -10.97
C ARG A 459 -11.45 -29.75 -9.58
N ALA A 460 -10.46 -30.63 -9.40
CA ALA A 460 -10.16 -31.22 -8.10
C ALA A 460 -9.72 -30.15 -7.08
N LEU A 461 -8.88 -29.20 -7.51
CA LEU A 461 -8.46 -28.07 -6.68
C LEU A 461 -9.66 -27.21 -6.29
N TYR A 462 -10.52 -26.83 -7.25
CA TYR A 462 -11.72 -26.04 -6.97
C TYR A 462 -12.63 -26.70 -5.94
N ARG A 463 -12.88 -28.01 -6.08
CA ARG A 463 -13.70 -28.76 -5.09
C ARG A 463 -13.11 -28.71 -3.68
N GLN A 464 -11.78 -28.77 -3.56
CA GLN A 464 -11.10 -28.71 -2.26
C GLN A 464 -11.05 -27.29 -1.68
N VAL A 465 -11.00 -26.27 -2.52
CA VAL A 465 -10.78 -24.87 -2.13
C VAL A 465 -12.07 -24.03 -2.10
N LEU A 466 -13.19 -24.59 -2.59
CA LEU A 466 -14.52 -23.97 -2.60
C LEU A 466 -14.92 -23.31 -1.27
N PRO A 467 -14.65 -23.88 -0.08
CA PRO A 467 -14.98 -23.23 1.19
C PRO A 467 -14.29 -21.87 1.37
N LEU A 468 -13.08 -21.69 0.84
CA LEU A 468 -12.37 -20.41 0.87
C LEU A 468 -12.91 -19.45 -0.18
N LEU A 469 -13.29 -19.94 -1.37
CA LEU A 469 -13.89 -19.08 -2.40
C LEU A 469 -15.20 -18.45 -1.95
N ARG A 470 -16.01 -19.18 -1.18
CA ARG A 470 -17.30 -18.70 -0.65
C ARG A 470 -17.19 -17.80 0.60
N GLY A 471 -15.98 -17.61 1.12
CA GLY A 471 -15.75 -16.92 2.38
C GLY A 471 -16.00 -17.81 3.59
N SER A 472 -14.92 -18.22 4.27
CA SER A 472 -15.00 -18.94 5.54
C SER A 472 -14.95 -17.97 6.71
N ALA A 473 -15.91 -18.04 7.64
CA ALA A 473 -15.92 -17.19 8.83
C ALA A 473 -14.75 -17.54 9.76
N VAL A 474 -13.93 -16.55 10.08
CA VAL A 474 -12.76 -16.65 10.95
C VAL A 474 -12.72 -15.44 11.88
N ALA A 475 -12.11 -15.59 13.06
CA ALA A 475 -11.72 -14.46 13.87
C ALA A 475 -10.24 -14.16 13.63
N ALA A 476 -9.92 -12.96 13.15
CA ALA A 476 -8.54 -12.52 12.94
C ALA A 476 -8.05 -11.69 14.13
N LEU A 477 -6.85 -11.96 14.63
CA LEU A 477 -6.24 -11.15 15.68
C LEU A 477 -5.64 -9.89 15.08
N ARG A 478 -6.13 -8.71 15.47
CA ARG A 478 -5.64 -7.43 14.93
C ARG A 478 -4.63 -6.77 15.90
N PRO A 479 -3.37 -6.55 15.50
CA PRO A 479 -2.50 -5.56 16.14
C PRO A 479 -3.05 -4.16 15.82
N PRO A 480 -3.16 -3.21 16.76
CA PRO A 480 -2.62 -3.20 18.13
C PRO A 480 -3.59 -3.68 19.22
N ARG A 481 -4.86 -3.92 18.89
CA ARG A 481 -5.94 -4.11 19.89
C ARG A 481 -5.87 -5.45 20.64
N LYS A 482 -5.12 -6.43 20.13
CA LYS A 482 -5.05 -7.81 20.68
C LYS A 482 -6.44 -8.44 20.87
N ALA A 483 -7.42 -8.00 20.09
CA ALA A 483 -8.79 -8.52 20.07
C ALA A 483 -8.99 -9.36 18.80
N LEU A 484 -9.77 -10.43 18.94
CA LEU A 484 -10.22 -11.24 17.81
C LEU A 484 -11.44 -10.57 17.19
N GLU A 485 -11.33 -10.18 15.93
CA GLU A 485 -12.44 -9.59 15.16
C GLU A 485 -12.93 -10.61 14.13
N GLU A 486 -14.24 -10.79 14.02
CA GLU A 486 -14.82 -11.69 13.02
C GLU A 486 -14.62 -11.12 11.60
N ARG A 487 -14.22 -12.01 10.68
CA ARG A 487 -13.82 -11.75 9.30
C ARG A 487 -14.21 -12.94 8.42
N GLN A 488 -14.22 -12.72 7.13
CA GLN A 488 -14.34 -13.77 6.13
C GLN A 488 -12.98 -13.97 5.46
N LEU A 489 -12.47 -15.19 5.51
CA LEU A 489 -11.29 -15.60 4.76
C LEU A 489 -11.74 -16.02 3.37
N VAL A 490 -11.35 -15.24 2.36
CA VAL A 490 -11.71 -15.41 0.96
C VAL A 490 -10.46 -15.74 0.14
N LEU A 491 -10.56 -16.63 -0.84
CA LEU A 491 -9.52 -16.77 -1.86
C LEU A 491 -9.83 -15.83 -3.02
N SER A 492 -8.85 -15.01 -3.42
CA SER A 492 -8.99 -14.08 -4.55
C SER A 492 -9.32 -14.81 -5.85
N SER A 493 -9.98 -14.11 -6.77
CA SER A 493 -10.36 -14.65 -8.09
C SER A 493 -9.17 -15.03 -8.96
N ASP A 494 -8.00 -14.42 -8.76
CA ASP A 494 -6.76 -14.80 -9.43
C ASP A 494 -6.08 -16.05 -8.82
N LEU A 495 -6.66 -16.63 -7.75
CA LEU A 495 -6.12 -17.76 -7.00
C LEU A 495 -4.71 -17.53 -6.43
N GLN A 496 -4.29 -16.27 -6.26
CA GLN A 496 -2.94 -15.92 -5.79
C GLN A 496 -2.93 -15.34 -4.37
N ARG A 497 -4.07 -14.91 -3.83
CA ARG A 497 -4.14 -14.18 -2.56
C ARG A 497 -5.23 -14.72 -1.66
N LEU A 498 -4.91 -14.91 -0.38
CA LEU A 498 -5.90 -15.07 0.67
C LEU A 498 -6.24 -13.70 1.22
N GLU A 499 -7.50 -13.35 1.21
CA GLU A 499 -7.99 -12.03 1.59
C GLU A 499 -8.85 -12.14 2.86
N LEU A 500 -8.73 -11.18 3.75
CA LEU A 500 -9.60 -11.02 4.92
C LEU A 500 -10.59 -9.90 4.63
N TRP A 501 -11.86 -10.26 4.59
CA TRP A 501 -12.97 -9.37 4.34
C TRP A 501 -13.74 -9.12 5.62
N MET A 502 -14.26 -7.91 5.80
CA MET A 502 -15.28 -7.66 6.82
C MET A 502 -16.46 -8.60 6.57
N PRO A 503 -17.05 -9.23 7.60
CA PRO A 503 -18.25 -10.02 7.44
C PRO A 503 -19.27 -9.15 6.71
N THR A 504 -19.71 -9.60 5.54
CA THR A 504 -20.81 -8.92 4.88
C THR A 504 -21.99 -9.20 5.77
N ASP A 505 -22.46 -8.18 6.51
CA ASP A 505 -23.59 -8.30 7.41
C ASP A 505 -24.67 -9.13 6.72
N SER A 506 -25.02 -10.25 7.37
CA SER A 506 -26.02 -11.19 6.88
C SER A 506 -27.22 -10.41 6.33
N PRO A 507 -27.82 -10.81 5.20
CA PRO A 507 -28.98 -10.10 4.63
C PRO A 507 -30.13 -9.88 5.64
N ALA A 508 -30.14 -10.62 6.75
CA ALA A 508 -31.06 -10.43 7.88
C ALA A 508 -30.95 -9.08 8.62
N THR A 509 -29.81 -8.37 8.59
CA THR A 509 -29.67 -7.03 9.21
C THR A 509 -29.73 -5.89 8.19
N ARG A 510 -29.94 -6.19 6.90
CA ARG A 510 -30.07 -5.19 5.83
C ARG A 510 -31.42 -4.48 5.81
N SER A 511 -32.38 -4.90 6.64
CA SER A 511 -33.78 -4.47 6.60
C SER A 511 -34.09 -3.10 7.22
N GLU A 512 -33.20 -2.45 7.97
CA GLU A 512 -33.57 -1.20 8.68
C GLU A 512 -32.74 0.04 8.29
N ARG A 513 -31.69 -0.11 7.48
CA ARG A 513 -30.81 1.04 7.14
C ARG A 513 -30.72 1.36 5.65
N ALA A 514 -31.45 0.63 4.81
CA ALA A 514 -31.45 0.83 3.36
C ALA A 514 -32.51 1.84 2.85
N GLU A 515 -33.45 2.29 3.69
CA GLU A 515 -34.53 3.21 3.25
C GLU A 515 -34.12 4.68 3.16
N ALA A 516 -32.88 5.06 3.47
CA ALA A 516 -32.47 6.45 3.56
C ALA A 516 -31.39 6.85 2.54
N THR A 517 -31.48 6.44 1.27
CA THR A 517 -30.97 7.19 0.07
C THR A 517 -31.20 6.40 -1.22
N GLU A 518 -32.46 6.27 -1.64
CA GLU A 518 -32.81 5.88 -3.02
C GLU A 518 -32.99 7.14 -3.87
N VAL A 519 -31.89 7.81 -4.22
CA VAL A 519 -31.91 8.82 -5.28
C VAL A 519 -30.67 8.63 -6.16
N SER A 520 -30.91 8.28 -7.42
CA SER A 520 -29.96 7.99 -8.50
C SER A 520 -29.54 6.52 -8.64
N GLY A 521 -30.14 5.86 -9.64
CA GLY A 521 -30.00 4.45 -10.01
C GLY A 521 -28.63 4.09 -10.62
N HIS A 522 -27.56 4.30 -9.86
CA HIS A 522 -26.28 3.66 -10.09
C HIS A 522 -25.90 2.92 -8.81
N LEU A 523 -26.21 1.62 -8.77
CA LEU A 523 -25.63 0.68 -7.83
C LEU A 523 -24.14 0.56 -8.14
N VAL A 524 -23.36 1.58 -7.79
CA VAL A 524 -21.91 1.47 -7.68
C VAL A 524 -21.70 0.54 -6.49
N ALA A 525 -21.60 -0.76 -6.79
CA ALA A 525 -21.03 -1.75 -5.89
C ALA A 525 -19.63 -1.25 -5.55
N ARG A 526 -19.54 -0.42 -4.49
CA ARG A 526 -18.26 0.07 -3.96
C ARG A 526 -17.41 -1.16 -3.75
N LYS A 527 -16.42 -1.32 -4.63
CA LYS A 527 -15.49 -2.45 -4.68
C LYS A 527 -14.86 -2.53 -3.30
N ARG A 528 -15.36 -3.45 -2.47
CA ARG A 528 -14.90 -3.56 -1.09
C ARG A 528 -13.44 -3.96 -1.14
N VAL A 529 -12.58 -3.12 -0.59
CA VAL A 529 -11.15 -3.39 -0.48
C VAL A 529 -10.97 -4.39 0.67
N ALA A 530 -10.24 -5.47 0.44
CA ALA A 530 -9.90 -6.42 1.49
C ALA A 530 -9.13 -5.69 2.63
N ASP A 531 -9.47 -5.98 3.90
CA ASP A 531 -8.81 -5.36 5.06
C ASP A 531 -7.33 -5.71 5.11
N ALA A 532 -7.01 -6.95 4.73
CA ALA A 532 -5.66 -7.48 4.63
C ALA A 532 -5.64 -8.60 3.59
N PHE A 533 -4.50 -8.78 2.93
CA PHE A 533 -4.28 -9.92 2.03
C PHE A 533 -2.92 -10.56 2.26
N LEU A 534 -2.86 -11.86 1.99
CA LEU A 534 -1.68 -12.69 2.06
C LEU A 534 -1.47 -13.35 0.70
N ARG A 535 -0.30 -13.11 0.07
CA ARG A 535 0.01 -13.82 -1.17
C ARG A 535 0.35 -15.29 -0.89
N LEU A 536 -0.18 -16.19 -1.70
CA LEU A 536 0.05 -17.64 -1.53
C LEU A 536 1.51 -18.05 -1.81
N ASP A 537 2.26 -17.24 -2.54
CA ASP A 537 3.69 -17.44 -2.75
C ASP A 537 4.55 -17.07 -1.53
N THR A 538 4.03 -16.33 -0.55
CA THR A 538 4.76 -16.11 0.71
C THR A 538 4.32 -17.07 1.80
N LEU A 539 3.17 -17.73 1.65
CA LEU A 539 2.71 -18.75 2.59
C LEU A 539 3.61 -19.99 2.56
N THR A 540 4.11 -20.37 3.74
CA THR A 540 5.04 -21.51 3.90
C THR A 540 4.34 -22.76 4.45
N ARG A 541 3.53 -22.60 5.50
CA ARG A 541 2.80 -23.68 6.16
C ARG A 541 1.64 -23.15 7.00
N VAL A 542 0.72 -24.03 7.31
CA VAL A 542 -0.29 -23.82 8.35
C VAL A 542 0.22 -24.43 9.65
N HIS A 543 0.32 -23.63 10.71
CA HIS A 543 0.67 -24.10 12.03
C HIS A 543 -0.57 -24.25 12.91
N LEU A 544 -0.75 -25.46 13.46
CA LEU A 544 -1.82 -25.77 14.40
C LEU A 544 -1.22 -25.93 15.80
N PRO A 545 -1.54 -25.06 16.77
CA PRO A 545 -1.13 -25.24 18.15
C PRO A 545 -1.54 -26.61 18.68
N LYS A 546 -0.72 -27.21 19.56
CA LYS A 546 -1.00 -28.53 20.16
C LYS A 546 -2.39 -28.60 20.80
N ALA A 547 -2.83 -27.52 21.43
CA ALA A 547 -4.17 -27.43 22.03
C ALA A 547 -5.30 -27.59 20.98
N THR A 548 -5.17 -26.92 19.83
CA THR A 548 -6.12 -27.02 18.71
C THR A 548 -6.13 -28.43 18.12
N LEU A 549 -4.95 -29.05 17.95
CA LEU A 549 -4.86 -30.45 17.47
C LEU A 549 -5.54 -31.44 18.41
N LEU A 550 -5.36 -31.27 19.73
CA LEU A 550 -6.04 -32.11 20.72
C LEU A 550 -7.56 -31.90 20.70
N ALA A 551 -8.03 -30.66 20.55
CA ALA A 551 -9.45 -30.35 20.42
C ALA A 551 -10.05 -30.98 19.16
N GLN A 552 -9.35 -30.88 18.02
CA GLN A 552 -9.75 -31.51 16.76
C GLN A 552 -9.83 -33.04 16.88
N ARG A 553 -8.82 -33.69 17.48
CA ARG A 553 -8.83 -35.15 17.71
C ARG A 553 -9.98 -35.59 18.60
N LYS A 554 -10.23 -34.87 19.71
CA LYS A 554 -11.35 -35.16 20.61
C LYS A 554 -12.70 -34.99 19.91
N ALA A 555 -12.85 -33.95 19.09
CA ALA A 555 -14.08 -33.73 18.33
C ALA A 555 -14.31 -34.82 17.27
N ALA A 556 -13.25 -35.28 16.58
CA ALA A 556 -13.35 -36.38 15.63
C ALA A 556 -13.74 -37.70 16.32
N GLN A 557 -13.12 -38.02 17.46
CA GLN A 557 -13.49 -39.19 18.27
C GLN A 557 -14.94 -39.09 18.79
N ALA A 558 -15.37 -37.91 19.23
CA ALA A 558 -16.73 -37.67 19.68
C ALA A 558 -17.76 -37.78 18.55
N ALA A 559 -17.43 -37.31 17.34
CA ALA A 559 -18.30 -37.44 16.16
C ALA A 559 -18.51 -38.91 15.76
N GLN A 560 -17.49 -39.77 15.92
CA GLN A 560 -17.61 -41.21 15.68
C GLN A 560 -18.48 -41.92 16.74
N ALA A 561 -18.51 -41.42 17.97
CA ALA A 561 -19.26 -42.02 19.08
C ALA A 561 -20.73 -41.56 19.16
N ALA A 562 -21.09 -40.42 18.56
CA ALA A 562 -22.40 -39.80 18.72
C ALA A 562 -23.28 -39.97 17.46
N THR A 563 -23.98 -41.10 17.36
CA THR A 563 -24.90 -41.38 16.24
C THR A 563 -26.33 -40.87 16.45
N SER A 564 -26.72 -40.24 17.58
CA SER A 564 -28.16 -40.05 17.84
C SER A 564 -28.68 -38.73 18.47
N LYS A 565 -27.87 -37.75 18.90
CA LYS A 565 -28.42 -36.44 19.33
C LYS A 565 -27.48 -35.25 19.05
N PRO A 566 -27.98 -34.15 18.46
CA PRO A 566 -27.19 -32.93 18.26
C PRO A 566 -26.85 -32.29 19.61
N ARG A 567 -25.56 -32.25 19.96
CA ARG A 567 -25.07 -31.54 21.15
C ARG A 567 -25.02 -30.03 20.89
N PRO A 568 -25.24 -29.20 21.94
CA PRO A 568 -25.07 -27.76 21.83
C PRO A 568 -23.63 -27.42 21.41
N ARG A 569 -23.51 -26.53 20.41
CA ARG A 569 -22.22 -26.12 19.83
C ARG A 569 -21.41 -25.35 20.88
N PRO A 570 -20.25 -25.86 21.32
CA PRO A 570 -19.43 -25.13 22.27
C PRO A 570 -18.83 -23.89 21.58
N ARG A 571 -19.01 -22.71 22.20
CA ARG A 571 -18.47 -21.43 21.71
C ARG A 571 -16.99 -21.28 22.10
N PHE A 572 -16.11 -22.11 21.55
CA PHE A 572 -14.67 -21.88 21.66
C PHE A 572 -14.07 -21.65 20.28
N TRP A 573 -13.19 -20.65 20.19
CA TRP A 573 -12.46 -20.35 18.97
C TRP A 573 -11.20 -21.22 18.88
N LEU A 574 -11.05 -21.92 17.76
CA LEU A 574 -9.92 -22.80 17.49
C LEU A 574 -8.82 -22.04 16.75
N ARG A 575 -7.76 -21.69 17.48
CA ARG A 575 -6.65 -20.88 16.93
C ARG A 575 -5.77 -21.69 15.99
N PHE A 576 -5.35 -21.05 14.91
CA PHE A 576 -4.35 -21.54 13.96
C PHE A 576 -3.56 -20.36 13.40
N GLU A 577 -2.37 -20.65 12.87
CA GLU A 577 -1.47 -19.63 12.35
C GLU A 577 -1.12 -19.92 10.90
N LEU A 578 -1.19 -18.90 10.05
CA LEU A 578 -0.63 -18.97 8.70
C LEU A 578 0.78 -18.38 8.75
N VAL A 579 1.78 -19.23 8.47
CA VAL A 579 3.19 -18.85 8.57
C VAL A 579 3.68 -18.33 7.23
N VAL A 580 4.19 -17.10 7.24
CA VAL A 580 4.60 -16.36 6.04
C VAL A 580 6.12 -16.23 6.02
N ALA A 581 6.75 -16.46 4.86
CA ALA A 581 8.18 -16.27 4.70
C ALA A 581 8.55 -14.80 4.86
N GLY A 582 9.41 -14.48 5.83
CA GLY A 582 9.94 -13.12 6.04
C GLY A 582 8.93 -12.11 6.59
N SER A 583 7.78 -12.55 7.12
CA SER A 583 6.77 -11.68 7.72
C SER A 583 6.16 -12.29 8.99
N ASP A 584 5.35 -11.51 9.70
CA ASP A 584 4.65 -11.96 10.89
C ASP A 584 3.56 -13.00 10.55
N THR A 585 3.36 -13.95 11.47
CA THR A 585 2.33 -14.98 11.31
C THR A 585 0.93 -14.39 11.43
N TRP A 586 0.02 -14.75 10.53
CA TRP A 586 -1.40 -14.41 10.69
C TRP A 586 -2.03 -15.34 11.72
N GLN A 587 -2.43 -14.78 12.86
CA GLN A 587 -3.14 -15.53 13.91
C GLN A 587 -4.64 -15.45 13.66
N LEU A 588 -5.21 -16.58 13.25
CA LEU A 588 -6.62 -16.75 12.94
C LEU A 588 -7.27 -17.73 13.91
N ALA A 589 -8.59 -17.68 14.01
CA ALA A 589 -9.34 -18.65 14.80
C ALA A 589 -10.64 -19.05 14.09
N ALA A 590 -10.90 -20.35 14.01
CA ALA A 590 -12.15 -20.87 13.46
C ALA A 590 -13.21 -20.98 14.56
N SER A 591 -14.47 -20.77 14.20
CA SER A 591 -15.62 -20.85 15.12
C SER A 591 -15.94 -22.29 15.54
N ASP A 592 -15.63 -23.27 14.69
CA ASP A 592 -15.81 -24.69 14.97
C ASP A 592 -14.77 -25.59 14.25
N VAL A 593 -14.81 -26.88 14.55
CA VAL A 593 -13.86 -27.88 14.04
C VAL A 593 -14.07 -28.14 12.55
N GLN A 594 -15.29 -28.04 12.03
CA GLN A 594 -15.59 -28.25 10.62
C GLN A 594 -15.03 -27.11 9.79
N THR A 595 -15.24 -25.86 10.23
CA THR A 595 -14.64 -24.67 9.61
C THR A 595 -13.12 -24.74 9.67
N LEU A 596 -12.54 -25.12 10.82
CA LEU A 596 -11.09 -25.31 10.93
C LEU A 596 -10.58 -26.34 9.90
N GLN A 597 -11.23 -27.50 9.79
CA GLN A 597 -10.83 -28.57 8.88
C GLN A 597 -10.99 -28.17 7.41
N ALA A 598 -12.06 -27.45 7.07
CA ALA A 598 -12.28 -26.94 5.72
C ALA A 598 -11.18 -25.94 5.34
N ILE A 599 -10.87 -24.99 6.21
CA ILE A 599 -9.81 -24.00 5.98
C ILE A 599 -8.45 -24.67 5.88
N THR A 600 -8.08 -25.55 6.81
CA THR A 600 -6.76 -26.19 6.80
C THR A 600 -6.59 -27.08 5.57
N SER A 601 -7.61 -27.85 5.19
CA SER A 601 -7.60 -28.67 3.99
C SER A 601 -7.44 -27.81 2.73
N ALA A 602 -8.22 -26.74 2.60
CA ALA A 602 -8.16 -25.85 1.44
C ALA A 602 -6.80 -25.14 1.34
N VAL A 603 -6.27 -24.62 2.45
CA VAL A 603 -4.95 -23.97 2.46
C VAL A 603 -3.83 -24.98 2.19
N THR A 604 -3.92 -26.22 2.69
CA THR A 604 -2.96 -27.28 2.34
C THR A 604 -3.02 -27.63 0.86
N ALA A 605 -4.22 -27.73 0.27
CA ALA A 605 -4.40 -27.97 -1.16
C ALA A 605 -3.78 -26.86 -2.03
N LEU A 606 -3.92 -25.60 -1.60
CA LEU A 606 -3.27 -24.45 -2.24
C LEU A 606 -1.75 -24.52 -2.13
N LEU A 607 -1.22 -24.90 -0.96
CA LEU A 607 0.22 -25.05 -0.75
C LEU A 607 0.83 -26.19 -1.60
N THR A 608 0.14 -27.33 -1.73
CA THR A 608 0.60 -28.44 -2.57
C THR A 608 0.54 -28.09 -4.06
N SER A 609 -0.47 -27.31 -4.47
CA SER A 609 -0.68 -26.90 -5.86
C SER A 609 0.07 -25.63 -6.23
N ARG A 610 0.84 -25.04 -5.31
CA ARG A 610 1.43 -23.70 -5.43
C ARG A 610 2.25 -23.49 -6.71
N LYS A 611 3.03 -24.48 -7.15
CA LYS A 611 3.81 -24.39 -8.40
C LYS A 611 2.93 -24.34 -9.66
N LYS A 612 1.73 -24.92 -9.59
CA LYS A 612 0.75 -24.99 -10.69
C LYS A 612 -0.25 -23.83 -10.67
N LEU A 613 -0.43 -23.15 -9.54
CA LEU A 613 -1.42 -22.06 -9.38
C LEU A 613 -1.31 -20.98 -10.47
N GLY A 614 -0.10 -20.61 -10.89
CA GLY A 614 0.08 -19.63 -11.98
C GLY A 614 -0.51 -20.11 -13.32
N ALA A 615 -0.24 -21.36 -13.69
CA ALA A 615 -0.80 -21.96 -14.91
C ALA A 615 -2.31 -22.18 -14.80
N LEU A 616 -2.78 -22.63 -13.63
CA LEU A 616 -4.20 -22.82 -13.34
C LEU A 616 -4.98 -21.50 -13.38
N ALA A 617 -4.41 -20.40 -12.87
CA ALA A 617 -5.01 -19.06 -12.94
C ALA A 617 -5.07 -18.52 -14.38
N LEU A 618 -4.09 -18.84 -15.23
CA LEU A 618 -4.13 -18.49 -16.65
C LEU A 618 -5.18 -19.31 -17.40
N SER A 619 -5.25 -20.62 -17.15
CA SER A 619 -6.27 -21.50 -17.73
C SER A 619 -7.68 -21.07 -17.33
N ALA A 620 -7.87 -20.71 -16.06
CA ALA A 620 -9.08 -20.10 -15.53
C ALA A 620 -9.51 -18.83 -16.30
N ARG A 621 -8.57 -17.94 -16.61
CA ARG A 621 -8.86 -16.69 -17.35
C ARG A 621 -9.19 -16.92 -18.83
N GLN A 622 -8.66 -17.99 -19.43
CA GLN A 622 -8.85 -18.30 -20.84
C GLN A 622 -10.21 -18.95 -21.15
N GLN A 623 -10.95 -19.40 -20.12
CA GLN A 623 -12.29 -19.93 -20.30
C GLN A 623 -13.32 -18.79 -20.20
N PRO A 624 -13.87 -18.30 -21.33
CA PRO A 624 -14.93 -17.29 -21.30
C PRO A 624 -16.15 -17.88 -20.58
N GLY A 625 -16.59 -17.22 -19.50
CA GLY A 625 -17.83 -17.56 -18.79
C GLY A 625 -17.69 -18.44 -17.54
N SER A 626 -16.58 -19.16 -17.32
CA SER A 626 -16.56 -20.19 -16.25
C SER A 626 -16.23 -19.70 -14.84
N LEU A 627 -15.78 -18.44 -14.67
CA LEU A 627 -15.23 -17.98 -13.37
C LEU A 627 -15.61 -16.55 -12.95
N CYS A 628 -16.82 -16.11 -13.28
CA CYS A 628 -17.46 -15.04 -12.53
C CYS A 628 -18.15 -15.64 -11.30
N LEU A 629 -17.37 -15.95 -10.25
CA LEU A 629 -17.84 -16.26 -8.89
C LEU A 629 -17.77 -15.03 -7.99
#